data_AF-A0A9X9NSF9-F1
#
_entry.id   AF-A0A9X9NSF9-F1
#
_cell.length_a   1.000
_cell.length_b   1.000
_cell.length_c   1.000
_cell.angle_alpha   90.00
_cell.angle_beta   90.00
_cell.angle_gamma   90.00
#
_symmetry.space_group_name_H-M   'P 1'
#
loop_
_entity.id
_entity.type
_entity.pdbx_description
1 polymer ?
#
loop_
_entity_poly.entity_id
_entity_poly.type
_entity_poly.pdbx_seq_one_letter_code
_entity_poly.pdbx_strand_id
1 'polypeptide(L)'
;MTSKAERRRRRRRIAEAGITLPGADPVPQRRTGPGRPRKTQEDARLQMLRARCAIMGWPPTADTLREVAAPWYGCNAGRAVATHAPRADHPALWDAIVWIRRAVAAYDAAIGAPRRHAVCLSLLAPPETTEVSADSPPPDLRSDTERHNQAVAAWMRLHGIMGRHDAATASMALRCVIDDGPARDPAGLLKVLRGVMDG
;
A
#
# COMPACT_ATOMS: atom_id res chain seq x y z
N MET A 1 12.31 -27.50 44.27
CA MET A 1 13.15 -27.99 43.16
C MET A 1 12.79 -29.45 42.88
N THR A 2 12.08 -29.75 41.78
CA THR A 2 11.69 -31.14 41.46
C THR A 2 12.90 -31.96 41.01
N SER A 3 13.08 -33.13 41.61
CA SER A 3 14.20 -34.05 41.35
C SER A 3 14.31 -34.42 39.85
N LYS A 4 15.54 -34.64 39.36
CA LYS A 4 15.81 -35.15 37.99
C LYS A 4 15.01 -36.42 37.68
N ALA A 5 14.80 -37.27 38.69
CA ALA A 5 14.04 -38.51 38.55
C ALA A 5 12.54 -38.25 38.29
N GLU A 6 11.98 -37.24 38.94
CA GLU A 6 10.58 -36.86 38.85
C GLU A 6 10.27 -36.21 37.49
N ARG A 7 11.17 -35.37 36.99
CA ARG A 7 11.10 -34.83 35.61
C ARG A 7 11.16 -35.94 34.56
N ARG A 8 11.96 -36.99 34.77
CA ARG A 8 12.06 -38.13 33.85
C ARG A 8 10.79 -38.97 33.85
N ARG A 9 10.19 -39.21 35.03
CA ARG A 9 8.90 -39.94 35.16
C ARG A 9 7.75 -39.16 34.52
N ARG A 10 7.66 -37.84 34.74
CA ARG A 10 6.65 -36.99 34.11
C ARG A 10 6.77 -36.94 32.58
N ARG A 11 8.00 -36.89 32.07
CA ARG A 11 8.28 -36.97 30.61
C ARG A 11 7.91 -38.32 30.00
N ARG A 12 8.00 -39.42 30.75
CA ARG A 12 7.53 -40.76 30.30
C ARG A 12 6.02 -40.82 30.23
N ARG A 13 5.30 -40.40 31.28
CA ARG A 13 3.83 -40.37 31.30
C ARG A 13 3.22 -39.54 30.17
N ILE A 14 3.81 -38.39 29.86
CA ILE A 14 3.35 -37.54 28.74
C ILE A 14 3.70 -38.16 27.38
N ALA A 15 4.77 -38.97 27.28
CA ALA A 15 5.14 -39.68 26.06
C ALA A 15 4.22 -40.86 25.74
N GLU A 16 3.68 -41.48 26.79
CA GLU A 16 2.80 -42.65 26.72
C GLU A 16 1.32 -42.26 26.54
N ALA A 17 0.99 -40.96 26.65
CA ALA A 17 -0.35 -40.44 26.37
C ALA A 17 -0.58 -40.37 24.84
N GLY A 18 -0.96 -41.50 24.24
CA GLY A 18 -1.49 -41.53 22.88
C GLY A 18 -2.93 -41.02 22.84
N ILE A 19 -3.30 -40.32 21.77
CA ILE A 19 -4.71 -40.00 21.50
C ILE A 19 -5.32 -41.23 20.83
N THR A 20 -6.32 -41.84 21.47
CA THR A 20 -7.07 -42.97 20.90
C THR A 20 -8.39 -42.44 20.36
N LEU A 21 -8.64 -42.63 19.06
CA LEU A 21 -9.98 -42.49 18.47
C LEU A 21 -10.69 -43.85 18.59
N PRO A 22 -12.01 -43.90 18.83
CA PRO A 22 -12.72 -45.16 19.01
C PRO A 22 -12.63 -46.01 17.73
N GLY A 23 -12.08 -47.23 17.84
CA GLY A 23 -12.00 -48.19 16.74
C GLY A 23 -10.72 -48.15 15.88
N ALA A 24 -9.70 -47.37 16.25
CA ALA A 24 -8.42 -47.31 15.54
C ALA A 24 -7.24 -47.68 16.45
N ASP A 25 -6.20 -48.27 15.85
CA ASP A 25 -4.95 -48.55 16.54
C ASP A 25 -4.26 -47.25 17.00
N PRO A 26 -3.68 -47.23 18.21
CA PRO A 26 -3.05 -46.04 18.77
C PRO A 26 -1.85 -45.60 17.94
N VAL A 27 -1.96 -44.44 17.28
CA VAL A 27 -0.86 -43.83 16.52
C VAL A 27 -0.01 -42.95 17.46
N PRO A 28 1.32 -43.11 17.49
CA PRO A 28 2.19 -42.29 18.34
C PRO A 28 2.16 -40.83 17.88
N GLN A 29 1.85 -39.91 18.81
CA GLN A 29 1.86 -38.49 18.53
C GLN A 29 3.29 -38.04 18.21
N ARG A 30 3.52 -37.48 17.01
CA ARG A 30 4.84 -37.03 16.57
C ARG A 30 5.35 -35.96 17.55
N ARG A 31 6.35 -36.32 18.36
CA ARG A 31 7.06 -35.39 19.24
C ARG A 31 7.72 -34.29 18.41
N THR A 32 7.09 -33.13 18.32
CA THR A 32 7.81 -31.88 18.05
C THR A 32 8.71 -31.63 19.25
N GLY A 33 9.97 -32.05 19.14
CA GLY A 33 11.00 -31.72 20.14
C GLY A 33 11.18 -30.20 20.30
N PRO A 34 11.88 -29.75 21.34
CA PRO A 34 12.24 -28.34 21.47
C PRO A 34 13.35 -28.06 20.45
N GLY A 35 13.03 -27.60 19.24
CA GLY A 35 14.12 -27.53 18.25
C GLY A 35 13.84 -27.05 16.84
N ARG A 36 12.64 -26.60 16.50
CA ARG A 36 12.52 -25.72 15.34
C ARG A 36 11.81 -24.46 15.80
N PRO A 37 12.49 -23.30 15.90
CA PRO A 37 11.76 -22.05 16.00
C PRO A 37 10.76 -22.07 14.83
N ARG A 38 9.48 -21.81 15.13
CA ARG A 38 8.52 -21.46 14.07
C ARG A 38 9.27 -20.44 13.21
N LYS A 39 9.45 -20.73 11.91
CA LYS A 39 9.91 -19.71 10.98
C LYS A 39 8.95 -18.55 11.19
N THR A 40 9.41 -17.50 11.85
CA THR A 40 8.67 -16.25 11.95
C THR A 40 8.32 -15.92 10.52
N GLN A 41 7.03 -15.78 10.24
CA GLN A 41 6.55 -15.49 8.89
C GLN A 41 7.32 -14.26 8.41
N GLU A 42 8.16 -14.45 7.40
CA GLU A 42 8.96 -13.38 6.84
C GLU A 42 7.98 -12.32 6.33
N ASP A 43 8.15 -11.06 6.76
CA ASP A 43 7.27 -9.99 6.33
C ASP A 43 7.39 -9.85 4.80
N ALA A 44 6.30 -10.16 4.09
CA ALA A 44 6.25 -10.12 2.64
C ALA A 44 6.64 -8.73 2.07
N ARG A 45 6.54 -7.67 2.88
CA ARG A 45 6.88 -6.30 2.48
C ARG A 45 8.38 -6.02 2.52
N LEU A 46 9.17 -6.85 3.20
CA LEU A 46 10.57 -6.55 3.50
C LEU A 46 11.42 -6.34 2.24
N GLN A 47 11.20 -7.14 1.19
CA GLN A 47 11.92 -6.98 -0.09
C GLN A 47 11.59 -5.66 -0.77
N MET A 48 10.31 -5.26 -0.78
CA MET A 48 9.88 -3.97 -1.33
C MET A 48 10.49 -2.80 -0.54
N LEU A 49 10.48 -2.87 0.81
CA LEU A 49 11.06 -1.81 1.65
C LEU A 49 12.57 -1.70 1.43
N ARG A 50 13.29 -2.83 1.30
CA ARG A 50 14.72 -2.84 0.94
C ARG A 50 14.97 -2.20 -0.43
N ALA A 51 14.13 -2.45 -1.42
CA ALA A 51 14.23 -1.82 -2.73
C ALA A 51 14.03 -0.30 -2.64
N ARG A 52 13.07 0.18 -1.83
CA ARG A 52 12.90 1.63 -1.56
C ARG A 52 14.14 2.23 -0.90
N CYS A 53 14.72 1.56 0.11
CA CYS A 53 15.97 2.00 0.72
C CYS A 53 17.10 2.10 -0.32
N ALA A 54 17.23 1.11 -1.21
CA ALA A 54 18.25 1.11 -2.27
C ALA A 54 18.06 2.27 -3.25
N ILE A 55 16.83 2.56 -3.67
CA ILE A 55 16.50 3.72 -4.54
C ILE A 55 16.91 5.04 -3.87
N MET A 56 16.73 5.15 -2.56
CA MET A 56 17.08 6.34 -1.78
C MET A 56 18.56 6.39 -1.38
N GLY A 57 19.34 5.33 -1.64
CA GLY A 57 20.72 5.20 -1.17
C GLY A 57 20.84 5.05 0.35
N TRP A 58 19.80 4.58 1.04
CA TRP A 58 19.78 4.44 2.49
C TRP A 58 20.10 3.00 2.94
N PRO A 59 20.81 2.81 4.06
CA PRO A 59 21.02 1.47 4.61
C PRO A 59 19.69 0.90 5.13
N PRO A 60 19.40 -0.41 4.95
CA PRO A 60 18.14 -1.03 5.38
C PRO A 60 18.15 -1.39 6.88
N THR A 61 18.28 -0.36 7.73
CA THR A 61 18.15 -0.45 9.19
C THR A 61 16.67 -0.52 9.62
N ALA A 62 16.39 -0.91 10.86
CA ALA A 62 15.00 -0.97 11.36
C ALA A 62 14.28 0.39 11.27
N ASP A 63 14.98 1.48 11.54
CA ASP A 63 14.39 2.83 11.52
C ASP A 63 14.16 3.32 10.09
N THR A 64 15.11 3.10 9.18
CA THR A 64 14.91 3.45 7.77
C THR A 64 13.81 2.62 7.14
N LEU A 65 13.70 1.33 7.46
CA LEU A 65 12.60 0.47 7.00
C LEU A 65 11.24 0.97 7.51
N ARG A 66 11.17 1.49 8.74
CA ARG A 66 9.97 2.12 9.28
C ARG A 66 9.61 3.41 8.54
N GLU A 67 10.61 4.23 8.22
CA GLU A 67 10.43 5.47 7.46
C GLU A 67 9.94 5.19 6.03
N VAL A 68 10.62 4.31 5.29
CA VAL A 68 10.26 3.99 3.90
C VAL A 68 8.98 3.19 3.75
N ALA A 69 8.37 2.75 4.86
CA ALA A 69 7.05 2.15 4.88
C ALA A 69 5.95 3.18 4.57
N ALA A 70 6.22 4.48 4.77
CA ALA A 70 5.28 5.53 4.41
C ALA A 70 4.91 5.48 2.90
N PRO A 71 3.67 5.79 2.53
CA PRO A 71 3.16 5.58 1.18
C PRO A 71 3.87 6.45 0.13
N TRP A 72 4.31 7.66 0.51
CA TRP A 72 4.97 8.60 -0.41
C TRP A 72 6.31 8.10 -0.95
N TYR A 73 7.02 7.22 -0.26
CA TYR A 73 8.25 6.62 -0.81
C TYR A 73 8.01 5.63 -1.96
N GLY A 74 6.75 5.26 -2.20
CA GLY A 74 6.36 4.33 -3.26
C GLY A 74 6.42 4.88 -4.68
N CYS A 75 6.40 6.20 -4.89
CA CYS A 75 6.37 6.82 -6.22
C CYS A 75 7.35 8.00 -6.34
N ASN A 76 7.67 8.43 -7.55
CA ASN A 76 8.57 9.55 -7.82
C ASN A 76 8.05 10.87 -7.25
N ALA A 77 6.75 11.18 -7.41
CA ALA A 77 6.15 12.40 -6.87
C ALA A 77 6.23 12.44 -5.33
N GLY A 78 5.90 11.34 -4.66
CA GLY A 78 5.94 11.27 -3.20
C GLY A 78 7.38 11.29 -2.66
N ARG A 79 8.35 10.70 -3.36
CA ARG A 79 9.78 10.84 -3.03
C ARG A 79 10.24 12.29 -3.17
N ALA A 80 9.79 13.00 -4.21
CA ALA A 80 10.10 14.42 -4.37
C ALA A 80 9.54 15.27 -3.22
N VAL A 81 8.31 14.98 -2.76
CA VAL A 81 7.73 15.58 -1.55
C VAL A 81 8.60 15.28 -0.33
N ALA A 82 8.93 14.01 -0.10
CA ALA A 82 9.69 13.60 1.07
C ALA A 82 11.09 14.24 1.14
N THR A 83 11.72 14.47 -0.01
CA THR A 83 13.06 15.04 -0.11
C THR A 83 13.07 16.57 -0.03
N HIS A 84 12.07 17.25 -0.60
CA HIS A 84 12.12 18.70 -0.81
C HIS A 84 11.12 19.50 0.02
N ALA A 85 10.12 18.86 0.63
CA ALA A 85 9.15 19.53 1.49
C ALA A 85 9.43 19.29 2.98
N PRO A 86 9.07 20.25 3.86
CA PRO A 86 9.07 20.02 5.31
C PRO A 86 8.24 18.79 5.68
N ARG A 87 8.71 18.01 6.65
CA ARG A 87 8.04 16.77 7.09
C ARG A 87 6.60 16.99 7.56
N ALA A 88 6.31 18.16 8.12
CA ALA A 88 4.97 18.55 8.53
C ALA A 88 3.97 18.61 7.38
N ASP A 89 4.42 18.91 6.16
CA ASP A 89 3.57 19.08 4.97
C ASP A 89 3.32 17.76 4.24
N HIS A 90 4.07 16.70 4.55
CA HIS A 90 4.04 15.43 3.80
C HIS A 90 2.64 14.82 3.68
N PRO A 91 1.81 14.74 4.76
CA PRO A 91 0.47 14.18 4.66
C PRO A 91 -0.43 14.97 3.71
N ALA A 92 -0.44 16.30 3.81
CA ALA A 92 -1.31 17.14 2.99
C ALA A 92 -0.88 17.16 1.50
N LEU A 93 0.43 17.20 1.23
CA LEU A 93 0.96 17.09 -0.12
C LEU A 93 0.70 15.69 -0.71
N TRP A 94 0.72 14.65 0.11
CA TRP A 94 0.34 13.30 -0.30
C TRP A 94 -1.15 13.20 -0.65
N ASP A 95 -2.02 13.81 0.16
CA ASP A 95 -3.45 13.87 -0.14
C ASP A 95 -3.73 14.61 -1.46
N ALA A 96 -2.97 15.67 -1.77
CA ALA A 96 -3.03 16.34 -3.06
C ALA A 96 -2.64 15.39 -4.22
N ILE A 97 -1.56 14.61 -4.08
CA ILE A 97 -1.17 13.58 -5.08
C ILE A 97 -2.29 12.56 -5.27
N VAL A 98 -2.88 12.05 -4.18
CA VAL A 98 -3.98 11.08 -4.23
C VAL A 98 -5.21 11.69 -4.88
N TRP A 99 -5.55 12.94 -4.57
CA TRP A 99 -6.67 13.66 -5.16
C TRP A 99 -6.50 13.81 -6.67
N ILE A 100 -5.34 14.27 -7.15
CA ILE A 100 -5.04 14.38 -8.58
C ILE A 100 -5.26 13.03 -9.27
N ARG A 101 -4.66 11.95 -8.73
CA ARG A 101 -4.80 10.59 -9.28
C ARG A 101 -6.25 10.12 -9.33
N ARG A 102 -7.04 10.39 -8.28
CA ARG A 102 -8.47 10.04 -8.24
C ARG A 102 -9.27 10.83 -9.27
N ALA A 103 -9.01 12.13 -9.42
CA ALA A 103 -9.69 12.97 -10.41
C ALA A 103 -9.44 12.46 -11.84
N VAL A 104 -8.18 12.16 -12.17
CA VAL A 104 -7.81 11.61 -13.49
C VAL A 104 -8.43 10.23 -13.72
N ALA A 105 -8.31 9.32 -12.75
CA ALA A 105 -8.86 7.97 -12.88
C ALA A 105 -10.39 7.96 -13.01
N ALA A 106 -11.09 8.84 -12.28
CA ALA A 106 -12.53 9.00 -12.39
C ALA A 106 -12.93 9.55 -13.77
N TYR A 107 -12.20 10.54 -14.28
CA TYR A 107 -12.45 11.10 -15.61
C TYR A 107 -12.19 10.09 -16.73
N ASP A 108 -11.04 9.40 -16.70
CA ASP A 108 -10.72 8.34 -17.66
C ASP A 108 -11.81 7.26 -17.68
N ALA A 109 -12.28 6.81 -16.52
CA ALA A 109 -13.39 5.85 -16.44
C ALA A 109 -14.70 6.42 -17.02
N ALA A 110 -14.99 7.70 -16.77
CA ALA A 110 -16.20 8.37 -17.25
C ALA A 110 -16.24 8.54 -18.77
N ILE A 111 -15.09 8.60 -19.44
CA ILE A 111 -14.98 8.66 -20.91
C ILE A 111 -14.70 7.29 -21.56
N GLY A 112 -14.68 6.21 -20.77
CA GLY A 112 -14.37 4.86 -21.25
C GLY A 112 -12.91 4.65 -21.63
N ALA A 113 -11.98 5.49 -21.16
CA ALA A 113 -10.56 5.30 -21.40
C ALA A 113 -10.03 4.06 -20.65
N PRO A 114 -9.01 3.38 -21.20
CA PRO A 114 -8.32 2.32 -20.48
C PRO A 114 -7.76 2.84 -19.16
N ARG A 115 -7.81 2.01 -18.10
CA ARG A 115 -7.24 2.38 -16.79
C ARG A 115 -5.74 2.61 -16.91
N ARG A 116 -5.32 3.86 -16.73
CA ARG A 116 -3.91 4.29 -16.67
C ARG A 116 -3.32 3.94 -15.31
N HIS A 117 -3.03 2.67 -15.09
CA HIS A 117 -2.14 2.25 -14.01
C HIS A 117 -0.85 1.78 -14.68
N ALA A 118 0.31 2.17 -14.15
CA ALA A 118 1.62 1.72 -14.64
C ALA A 118 1.82 0.18 -14.55
N VAL A 119 0.82 -0.58 -14.09
CA VAL A 119 0.79 -2.04 -13.92
C VAL A 119 -0.61 -2.61 -14.25
N CYS A 120 -1.39 -1.95 -15.10
CA CYS A 120 -2.77 -2.37 -15.33
C CYS A 120 -2.86 -3.62 -16.24
N LEU A 121 -3.87 -4.47 -15.95
CA LEU A 121 -4.52 -5.46 -16.84
C LEU A 121 -4.11 -6.94 -16.70
N SER A 122 -4.45 -7.63 -15.59
CA SER A 122 -4.94 -9.05 -15.60
C SER A 122 -5.02 -9.75 -14.22
N LEU A 123 -4.47 -9.20 -13.13
CA LEU A 123 -4.11 -10.03 -11.96
C LEU A 123 -5.07 -10.08 -10.75
N LEU A 124 -6.14 -9.27 -10.61
CA LEU A 124 -6.74 -9.09 -9.27
C LEU A 124 -8.26 -9.04 -9.06
N ALA A 125 -9.16 -9.33 -10.02
CA ALA A 125 -10.55 -9.68 -9.65
C ALA A 125 -11.37 -10.22 -10.83
N PRO A 126 -11.88 -11.46 -10.76
CA PRO A 126 -13.18 -11.80 -11.36
C PRO A 126 -14.26 -10.95 -10.65
N PRO A 127 -15.22 -10.34 -11.38
CA PRO A 127 -16.30 -9.56 -10.77
C PRO A 127 -17.29 -10.39 -9.93
N GLU A 128 -17.12 -11.72 -9.84
CA GLU A 128 -18.12 -12.62 -9.21
C GLU A 128 -17.89 -12.90 -7.72
N THR A 129 -16.88 -12.33 -7.07
CA THR A 129 -16.68 -12.50 -5.62
C THR A 129 -16.27 -11.20 -4.94
N THR A 130 -17.23 -10.29 -4.77
CA THR A 130 -17.10 -9.20 -3.78
C THR A 130 -18.19 -9.39 -2.73
N GLU A 131 -17.89 -10.14 -1.68
CA GLU A 131 -18.70 -10.15 -0.48
C GLU A 131 -18.60 -8.76 0.17
N VAL A 132 -19.73 -8.06 0.24
CA VAL A 132 -19.83 -6.78 0.94
C VAL A 132 -19.85 -7.07 2.44
N SER A 133 -18.77 -6.73 3.13
CA SER A 133 -18.70 -6.81 4.59
C SER A 133 -19.23 -5.51 5.23
N ALA A 134 -19.53 -5.52 6.54
CA ALA A 134 -19.93 -4.32 7.26
C ALA A 134 -18.86 -3.20 7.27
N ASP A 135 -17.59 -3.55 6.99
CA ASP A 135 -16.47 -2.60 6.87
C ASP A 135 -16.26 -2.10 5.43
N SER A 136 -17.07 -2.57 4.48
CA SER A 136 -17.00 -2.13 3.09
C SER A 136 -17.51 -0.69 2.97
N PRO A 137 -16.89 0.15 2.10
CA PRO A 137 -17.39 1.49 1.84
C PRO A 137 -18.87 1.43 1.44
N PRO A 138 -19.69 2.41 1.85
CA PRO A 138 -21.09 2.44 1.45
C PRO A 138 -21.20 2.40 -0.08
N PRO A 139 -22.18 1.65 -0.62
CA PRO A 139 -22.39 1.59 -2.05
C PRO A 139 -22.64 3.01 -2.58
N ASP A 140 -22.02 3.32 -3.71
CA ASP A 140 -22.19 4.61 -4.37
C ASP A 140 -23.57 4.67 -5.03
N LEU A 141 -24.49 5.39 -4.38
CA LEU A 141 -25.90 5.51 -4.81
C LEU A 141 -26.10 6.56 -5.92
N ARG A 142 -25.05 7.26 -6.35
CA ARG A 142 -25.13 8.24 -7.44
C ARG A 142 -25.45 7.53 -8.76
N SER A 143 -26.30 8.14 -9.56
CA SER A 143 -26.55 7.72 -10.94
C SER A 143 -25.28 7.82 -11.79
N ASP A 144 -25.24 7.08 -12.89
CA ASP A 144 -24.13 7.09 -13.85
C ASP A 144 -23.86 8.52 -14.37
N THR A 145 -24.91 9.29 -14.62
CA THR A 145 -24.84 10.69 -15.05
C THR A 145 -24.24 11.60 -13.96
N GLU A 146 -24.64 11.44 -12.70
CA GLU A 146 -24.07 12.21 -11.59
C GLU A 146 -22.57 11.89 -11.39
N ARG A 147 -22.19 10.62 -11.48
CA ARG A 147 -20.78 10.21 -11.40
C ARG A 147 -19.97 10.79 -12.55
N HIS A 148 -20.50 10.75 -13.77
CA HIS A 148 -19.87 11.34 -14.95
C HIS A 148 -19.68 12.86 -14.77
N ASN A 149 -20.75 13.58 -14.43
CA ASN A 149 -20.71 15.04 -14.23
C ASN A 149 -19.72 15.44 -13.13
N GLN A 150 -19.67 14.68 -12.03
CA GLN A 150 -18.71 14.94 -10.96
C GLN A 150 -17.26 14.66 -11.39
N ALA A 151 -17.02 13.60 -12.16
CA ALA A 151 -15.69 13.30 -12.70
C ALA A 151 -15.21 14.41 -13.64
N VAL A 152 -16.07 14.88 -14.54
CA VAL A 152 -15.78 16.00 -15.44
C VAL A 152 -15.53 17.28 -14.64
N ALA A 153 -16.35 17.60 -13.64
CA ALA A 153 -16.16 18.78 -12.80
C ALA A 153 -14.83 18.74 -12.02
N ALA A 154 -14.46 17.59 -11.46
CA ALA A 154 -13.18 17.41 -10.77
C ALA A 154 -11.99 17.57 -11.73
N TRP A 155 -12.09 17.01 -12.95
CA TRP A 155 -11.09 17.19 -14.00
C TRP A 155 -10.93 18.64 -14.42
N MET A 156 -12.03 19.36 -14.64
CA MET A 156 -11.99 20.79 -14.98
C MET A 156 -11.41 21.62 -13.84
N ARG A 157 -11.73 21.30 -12.58
CA ARG A 157 -11.11 21.95 -11.41
C ARG A 157 -9.60 21.72 -11.40
N LEU A 158 -9.14 20.49 -11.58
CA LEU A 158 -7.72 20.16 -11.68
C LEU A 158 -7.05 21.02 -12.75
N HIS A 159 -7.62 21.10 -13.96
CA HIS A 159 -7.08 21.93 -15.03
C HIS A 159 -7.10 23.43 -14.73
N GLY A 160 -8.13 23.94 -14.05
CA GLY A 160 -8.18 25.32 -13.59
C GLY A 160 -7.07 25.63 -12.58
N ILE A 161 -6.79 24.71 -11.66
CA ILE A 161 -5.66 24.83 -10.73
C ILE A 161 -4.33 24.83 -11.49
N MET A 162 -4.15 23.88 -12.40
CA MET A 162 -2.94 23.75 -13.23
C MET A 162 -2.70 24.98 -14.12
N GLY A 163 -3.77 25.61 -14.62
CA GLY A 163 -3.70 26.82 -15.45
C GLY A 163 -3.17 28.07 -14.74
N ARG A 164 -3.03 28.04 -13.40
CA ARG A 164 -2.35 29.11 -12.63
C ARG A 164 -0.83 29.01 -12.70
N HIS A 165 -0.31 27.92 -13.24
CA HIS A 165 1.12 27.66 -13.41
C HIS A 165 1.50 27.71 -14.90
N ASP A 166 2.79 27.85 -15.20
CA ASP A 166 3.25 27.74 -16.58
C ASP A 166 3.01 26.31 -17.13
N ALA A 167 2.85 26.22 -18.45
CA ALA A 167 2.49 24.97 -19.12
C ALA A 167 3.53 23.85 -18.92
N ALA A 168 4.81 24.20 -18.79
CA ALA A 168 5.87 23.22 -18.58
C ALA A 168 5.78 22.60 -17.19
N THR A 169 5.58 23.43 -16.16
CA THR A 169 5.38 22.99 -14.77
C THR A 169 4.13 22.12 -14.63
N ALA A 170 2.99 22.56 -15.19
CA ALA A 170 1.75 21.79 -15.14
C ALA A 170 1.88 20.41 -15.82
N SER A 171 2.48 20.39 -17.03
CA SER A 171 2.71 19.16 -17.79
C SER A 171 3.67 18.20 -17.05
N MET A 172 4.75 18.73 -16.48
CA MET A 172 5.70 17.96 -15.68
C MET A 172 5.04 17.38 -14.42
N ALA A 173 4.22 18.18 -13.72
CA ALA A 173 3.52 17.73 -12.51
C ALA A 173 2.54 16.58 -12.83
N LEU A 174 1.74 16.69 -13.89
CA LEU A 174 0.85 15.62 -14.32
C LEU A 174 1.62 14.35 -14.69
N ARG A 175 2.71 14.47 -15.45
CA ARG A 175 3.56 13.33 -15.82
C ARG A 175 4.18 12.66 -14.59
N CYS A 176 4.64 13.45 -13.62
CA CYS A 176 5.24 12.92 -12.40
C CYS A 176 4.20 12.23 -11.50
N VAL A 177 3.01 12.82 -11.38
CA VAL A 177 1.96 12.30 -10.50
C VAL A 177 1.22 11.10 -11.10
N ILE A 178 0.87 11.16 -12.38
CA ILE A 178 0.04 10.15 -13.08
C ILE A 178 0.90 9.05 -13.67
N ASP A 179 1.92 9.42 -14.45
CA ASP A 179 2.75 8.44 -15.19
C ASP A 179 3.94 7.95 -14.37
N ASP A 180 4.05 8.38 -13.10
CA ASP A 180 5.19 8.15 -12.22
C ASP A 180 6.53 8.56 -12.86
N GLY A 181 6.53 9.60 -13.70
CA GLY A 181 7.73 10.16 -14.29
C GLY A 181 8.66 10.80 -13.24
N PRO A 182 9.96 10.98 -13.54
CA PRO A 182 10.89 11.65 -12.62
C PRO A 182 10.51 13.13 -12.42
N ALA A 183 10.57 13.60 -11.17
CA ALA A 183 10.37 15.01 -10.81
C ALA A 183 11.59 15.85 -11.22
N ARG A 184 11.66 16.27 -12.49
CA ARG A 184 12.77 17.07 -13.02
C ARG A 184 12.85 18.48 -12.42
N ASP A 185 11.71 19.01 -11.99
CA ASP A 185 11.60 20.26 -11.23
C ASP A 185 10.75 20.02 -9.97
N PRO A 186 11.37 19.63 -8.85
CA PRO A 186 10.66 19.40 -7.60
C PRO A 186 9.99 20.67 -7.05
N ALA A 187 10.56 21.85 -7.30
CA ALA A 187 9.99 23.10 -6.80
C ALA A 187 8.68 23.46 -7.54
N GLY A 188 8.65 23.29 -8.86
CA GLY A 188 7.43 23.41 -9.66
C GLY A 188 6.36 22.41 -9.24
N LEU A 189 6.74 21.14 -9.01
CA LEU A 189 5.82 20.11 -8.50
C LEU A 189 5.20 20.53 -7.16
N LEU A 190 6.00 20.98 -6.20
CA LEU A 190 5.52 21.41 -4.89
C LEU A 190 4.59 22.63 -4.98
N LYS A 191 4.86 23.58 -5.88
CA LYS A 191 3.96 24.72 -6.14
C LYS A 191 2.59 24.27 -6.63
N VAL A 192 2.57 23.31 -7.56
CA VAL A 192 1.32 22.74 -8.08
C VAL A 192 0.55 21.99 -6.99
N LEU A 193 1.22 21.14 -6.21
CA LEU A 193 0.57 20.39 -5.14
C LEU A 193 -0.01 21.31 -4.06
N ARG A 194 0.68 22.40 -3.71
CA ARG A 194 0.14 23.44 -2.81
C ARG A 194 -1.07 24.14 -3.43
N GLY A 195 -1.02 24.48 -4.72
CA GLY A 195 -2.18 25.03 -5.43
C GLY A 195 -3.41 24.11 -5.42
N VAL A 196 -3.20 22.79 -5.35
CA VAL A 196 -4.26 21.78 -5.16
C VAL A 196 -4.75 21.71 -3.71
N MET A 197 -3.88 21.92 -2.73
CA MET A 197 -4.30 22.00 -1.33
C MET A 197 -5.19 23.22 -1.06
N ASP A 198 -4.96 24.33 -1.77
CA ASP A 198 -5.62 25.60 -1.54
C ASP A 198 -6.99 25.78 -2.24
N GLY A 199 -7.46 24.86 -3.11
CA GLY A 199 -8.68 25.04 -3.92
C GLY A 199 -9.49 23.78 -4.22
#